data_AF-A0A3B8XVU6-F1
#
_entry.id   AF-A0A3B8XVU6-F1
#
_cell.length_a   1.000
_cell.length_b   1.000
_cell.length_c   1.000
_cell.angle_alpha   90.00
_cell.angle_beta   90.00
_cell.angle_gamma   90.00
#
_symmetry.space_group_name_H-M   'P 1'
#
loop_
_entity.id
_entity.type
_entity.pdbx_description
1 polymer ?
#
loop_
_entity_poly.entity_id
_entity_poly.type
_entity_poly.pdbx_seq_one_letter_code
_entity_poly.pdbx_strand_id
1 'polypeptide(L)' 'LTIRYRSGITTEMRVLWKERVLNITSLRDPDGRKRFLELTCEGTR' A
#
# COMPACT_ATOMS: atom_id res chain seq x y z
N LEU A 1 5.08 2.59 -1.96
CA LEU A 1 5.14 1.34 -2.76
C LEU A 1 4.01 1.37 -3.78
N THR A 2 4.23 0.91 -5.01
CA THR A 2 3.17 0.84 -6.04
C THR A 2 2.93 -0.60 -6.41
N ILE A 3 1.68 -1.04 -6.35
CA ILE A 3 1.24 -2.40 -6.71
C ILE A 3 0.16 -2.34 -7.79
N ARG A 4 -0.15 -3.48 -8.42
CA ARG A 4 -1.41 -3.60 -9.16
C ARG A 4 -2.56 -3.37 -8.20
N TYR A 5 -3.61 -2.72 -8.68
CA TYR A 5 -4.79 -2.48 -7.87
C TYR A 5 -5.34 -3.79 -7.29
N ARG A 6 -5.64 -3.76 -5.99
CA ARG A 6 -6.29 -4.86 -5.28
C ARG A 6 -7.35 -4.28 -4.37
N SER A 7 -8.59 -4.72 -4.56
CA SER A 7 -9.70 -4.34 -3.69
C SER A 7 -9.49 -4.89 -2.28
N GLY A 8 -10.01 -4.15 -1.29
CA GLY A 8 -9.98 -4.57 0.12
C GLY A 8 -8.65 -4.33 0.84
N ILE A 9 -7.65 -3.73 0.19
CA ILE A 9 -6.48 -3.21 0.89
C ILE A 9 -6.91 -2.01 1.72
N THR A 10 -6.57 -2.01 3.01
CA THR A 10 -6.86 -0.93 3.97
C THR A 10 -5.58 -0.46 4.66
N THR A 11 -5.63 0.69 5.31
CA THR A 11 -4.51 1.23 6.11
C THR A 11 -4.27 0.47 7.42
N GLU A 12 -5.19 -0.40 7.83
CA GLU A 12 -5.02 -1.30 8.99
C GLU A 12 -4.07 -2.48 8.68
N MET A 13 -3.85 -2.75 7.38
CA MET A 13 -2.95 -3.79 6.92
C MET A 13 -1.49 -3.33 6.95
N ARG A 14 -0.58 -4.31 6.85
CA ARG A 14 0.88 -4.10 6.73
C ARG A 14 1.40 -4.75 5.47
N VAL A 15 2.48 -4.19 4.93
CA VAL A 15 3.17 -4.76 3.77
C VAL A 15 4.46 -5.42 4.23
N LEU A 16 4.63 -6.69 3.87
CA LEU A 16 5.95 -7.33 3.90
C LEU A 16 6.65 -6.95 2.59
N TRP A 17 7.69 -6.13 2.69
CA TRP A 17 8.50 -5.71 1.54
C TRP A 17 9.96 -6.07 1.78
N LYS A 18 10.46 -7.00 0.96
CA LYS A 18 11.73 -7.71 1.23
C LYS A 18 11.65 -8.35 2.62
N GLU A 19 12.48 -7.91 3.55
CA GLU A 19 12.57 -8.44 4.92
C GLU A 19 12.02 -7.45 5.96
N ARG A 20 11.30 -6.41 5.52
CA ARG A 20 10.78 -5.36 6.41
C ARG A 20 9.25 -5.33 6.38
N VAL A 21 8.67 -5.23 7.57
CA VAL A 21 7.25 -4.97 7.75
C VAL A 21 7.04 -3.46 7.80
N LEU A 22 6.20 -2.95 6.91
CA LEU A 22 5.84 -1.54 6.82
C LEU A 22 4.35 -1.36 7.13
N ASN A 23 4.02 -0.36 7.94
CA ASN A 23 2.63 0.04 8.17
C ASN A 23 2.15 0.87 6.97
N ILE A 24 0.94 0.60 6.48
CA ILE A 24 0.32 1.42 5.43
C ILE A 24 -0.30 2.65 6.09
N THR A 25 0.11 3.84 5.68
CA THR A 25 -0.42 5.09 6.23
C THR A 25 -1.39 5.79 5.27
N SER A 26 -1.28 5.53 3.97
CA SER A 26 -2.24 6.05 2.99
C SER A 26 -2.33 5.18 1.74
N LEU A 27 -3.47 5.27 1.05
CA LEU A 27 -3.79 4.58 -0.20
C LEU A 27 -4.22 5.61 -1.25
N ARG A 28 -3.73 5.46 -2.48
CA ARG A 28 -4.15 6.31 -3.61
C ARG A 28 -4.26 5.49 -4.89
N ASP A 29 -5.38 5.65 -5.60
CA ASP A 29 -5.52 5.27 -7.01
C ASP A 29 -5.28 6.54 -7.85
N PRO A 30 -4.03 6.78 -8.31
CA PRO A 30 -3.65 8.08 -8.89
C PRO A 30 -4.33 8.37 -10.23
N ASP A 31 -4.72 7.33 -10.99
CA ASP A 31 -5.40 7.48 -12.28
C ASP A 31 -6.92 7.33 -12.17
N GLY A 32 -7.44 6.87 -11.03
CA GLY A 32 -8.86 6.62 -10.79
C GLY A 32 -9.43 5.47 -11.63
N ARG A 33 -8.56 4.69 -12.30
CA ARG A 33 -8.92 3.61 -13.23
C ARG A 33 -8.65 2.24 -12.64
N LYS A 34 -8.25 2.17 -11.36
CA LYS A 34 -8.00 0.91 -10.65
C LYS A 34 -6.97 0.03 -11.37
N ARG A 35 -5.94 0.63 -11.96
CA ARG A 35 -4.82 -0.11 -12.57
C ARG A 35 -3.72 -0.36 -11.55
N PHE A 36 -3.40 0.68 -10.78
CA PHE A 36 -2.39 0.66 -9.75
C PHE A 36 -2.94 1.21 -8.44
N LEU A 37 -2.32 0.80 -7.35
CA LEU A 37 -2.56 1.34 -6.03
C LEU A 37 -1.22 1.77 -5.45
N GLU A 38 -1.12 3.06 -5.12
CA GLU A 38 0.01 3.64 -4.41
C GLU A 38 -0.24 3.52 -2.90
N LEU A 39 0.73 2.96 -2.21
CA LEU A 39 0.77 2.81 -0.76
C LEU A 39 1.83 3.76 -0.19
N THR A 40 1.42 4.70 0.65
CA THR A 40 2.38 5.38 1.53
C THR A 40 2.61 4.46 2.72
N CYS A 41 3.87 4.24 3.07
CA CYS A 41 4.24 3.32 4.13
C CYS A 41 5.32 3.90 5.03
N GLU A 42 5.29 3.51 6.30
CA GLU A 42 6.30 3.83 7.29
C GLU A 42 6.87 2.54 7.90
N GLY A 43 8.13 2.59 8.31
CA GLY A 43 8.78 1.46 8.97
C GLY A 43 8.10 1.16 10.30
N THR A 44 7.86 -0.13 10.58
CA THR A 44 7.52 -0.55 11.94
C THR A 44 8.73 -0.26 12.83
N ARG A 45 8.54 0.53 13.88
CA ARG A 45 9.54 0.73 14.94
C ARG A 45 9.63 -0.50 15.83
#